data_AF-A0A090ME52-F1
#
_entry.id   AF-A0A090ME52-F1
#
_cell.length_a   1.000
_cell.length_b   1.000
_cell.length_c   1.000
_cell.angle_alpha   90.00
_cell.angle_beta   90.00
_cell.angle_gamma   90.00
#
_symmetry.space_group_name_H-M   'P 1'
#
loop_
_entity.id
_entity.type
_entity.pdbx_description
1 polymer ?
#
loop_
_entity_poly.entity_id
_entity_poly.type
_entity_poly.pdbx_seq_one_letter_code
_entity_poly.pdbx_strand_id
1 'polypeptide(L)'
;MTRFIAFANNVLSFYKETLEGDTSNYINATAAYDETDAIATLLETSQDAIDCARRIESVLAGKGEYEQAWRLHAAGYIQMHIMRGRYRLWEVGDGNNPDTEEIIKGN
;
A
#
# COMPACT_ATOMS: atom_id res chain seq x y z
N MET A 1 5.19 -6.09 11.35
CA MET A 1 5.46 -6.32 9.92
C MET A 1 4.18 -6.65 9.15
N THR A 2 3.42 -7.69 9.49
CA THR A 2 2.19 -8.09 8.75
C THR A 2 1.17 -6.97 8.56
N ARG A 3 0.87 -6.19 9.61
CA ARG A 3 -0.06 -5.05 9.50
C ARG A 3 0.42 -3.95 8.57
N PHE A 4 1.73 -3.64 8.58
CA PHE A 4 2.31 -2.68 7.63
C PHE A 4 2.12 -3.16 6.19
N ILE A 5 2.45 -4.42 5.90
CA ILE A 5 2.32 -5.00 4.56
C ILE A 5 0.86 -4.93 4.09
N ALA A 6 -0.09 -5.35 4.94
CA ALA A 6 -1.50 -5.33 4.60
C ALA A 6 -2.04 -3.91 4.35
N PHE A 7 -1.77 -2.96 5.26
CA PHE A 7 -2.28 -1.60 5.10
C PHE A 7 -1.61 -0.85 3.96
N ALA A 8 -0.29 -0.99 3.78
CA ALA A 8 0.40 -0.41 2.64
C ALA A 8 -0.14 -0.97 1.31
N ASN A 9 -0.43 -2.27 1.25
CA ASN A 9 -1.07 -2.87 0.08
C ASN A 9 -2.45 -2.28 -0.17
N ASN A 10 -3.33 -2.28 0.85
CA ASN A 10 -4.69 -1.73 0.74
C ASN A 10 -4.69 -0.29 0.23
N VAL A 11 -3.73 0.53 0.65
CA VAL A 11 -3.60 1.92 0.18
C VAL A 11 -3.12 1.98 -1.26
N LEU A 12 -2.03 1.27 -1.59
CA LEU A 12 -1.38 1.34 -2.90
C LEU A 12 -2.15 0.58 -3.99
N SER A 13 -3.03 -0.35 -3.62
CA SER A 13 -3.90 -1.07 -4.55
C SER A 13 -5.28 -0.42 -4.73
N PHE A 14 -5.68 0.48 -3.84
CA PHE A 14 -7.02 1.07 -3.86
C PHE A 14 -7.37 1.74 -5.20
N TYR A 15 -6.41 2.43 -5.81
CA TYR A 15 -6.63 3.10 -7.09
C TYR A 15 -6.99 2.10 -8.20
N LYS A 16 -6.19 1.04 -8.38
CA LYS A 16 -6.50 0.02 -9.40
C LYS A 16 -7.84 -0.67 -9.12
N GLU A 17 -8.17 -0.94 -7.86
CA GLU A 17 -9.41 -1.60 -7.46
C GLU A 17 -10.61 -0.72 -7.78
N THR A 18 -10.50 0.58 -7.51
CA THR A 18 -11.54 1.57 -7.85
C THR A 18 -11.79 1.62 -9.36
N LEU A 19 -10.73 1.60 -10.18
CA LEU A 19 -10.87 1.57 -11.64
C LEU A 19 -11.45 0.26 -12.17
N GLU A 20 -11.22 -0.84 -11.47
CA GLU A 20 -11.80 -2.16 -11.75
C GLU A 20 -13.26 -2.27 -11.26
N GLY A 21 -13.78 -1.27 -10.53
CA GLY A 21 -15.08 -1.31 -9.89
C GLY A 21 -15.16 -2.29 -8.71
N ASP A 22 -14.00 -2.75 -8.21
CA ASP A 22 -13.92 -3.68 -7.10
C ASP A 22 -14.22 -2.97 -5.78
N THR A 23 -15.33 -3.34 -5.15
CA THR A 23 -15.77 -2.86 -3.84
C THR A 23 -15.55 -3.88 -2.73
N SER A 24 -15.07 -5.08 -3.07
CA SER A 24 -14.76 -6.16 -2.11
C SER A 24 -13.34 -6.03 -1.57
N ASN A 25 -12.96 -4.81 -1.16
CA ASN A 25 -11.65 -4.50 -0.59
C ASN A 25 -11.77 -3.94 0.82
N TYR A 26 -10.64 -3.91 1.54
CA TYR A 26 -10.59 -3.48 2.94
C TYR A 26 -11.15 -2.07 3.15
N ILE A 27 -10.82 -1.13 2.26
CA ILE A 27 -11.21 0.28 2.39
C ILE A 27 -12.73 0.41 2.29
N ASN A 28 -13.34 -0.15 1.24
CA ASN A 28 -14.79 -0.10 1.07
C ASN A 28 -15.54 -0.89 2.17
N ALA A 29 -15.02 -2.05 2.58
CA ALA A 29 -15.63 -2.84 3.65
C ALA A 29 -15.62 -2.10 5.00
N THR A 30 -14.51 -1.43 5.32
CA THR A 30 -14.35 -0.66 6.56
C THR A 30 -15.20 0.61 6.51
N ALA A 31 -15.17 1.34 5.40
CA ALA A 31 -16.01 2.52 5.19
C ALA A 31 -17.51 2.20 5.36
N ALA A 32 -17.96 1.08 4.81
CA ALA A 32 -19.34 0.62 4.97
C ALA A 32 -19.68 0.21 6.41
N TYR A 33 -18.75 -0.44 7.11
CA TYR A 33 -18.96 -0.88 8.50
C TYR A 33 -18.97 0.29 9.49
N ASP A 34 -18.07 1.26 9.31
CA ASP A 34 -17.91 2.43 10.18
C ASP A 34 -18.80 3.61 9.77
N GLU A 35 -19.61 3.45 8.71
CA GLU A 35 -20.45 4.51 8.11
C GLU A 35 -19.65 5.77 7.73
N THR A 36 -18.45 5.58 7.18
CA THR A 36 -17.55 6.65 6.74
C THR A 36 -17.37 6.66 5.22
N ASP A 37 -16.74 7.72 4.71
CA ASP A 37 -16.35 7.80 3.30
C ASP A 37 -15.09 6.97 2.99
N ALA A 38 -15.02 6.40 1.80
CA ALA A 38 -13.89 5.56 1.38
C ALA A 38 -12.56 6.32 1.33
N ILE A 39 -12.57 7.61 0.97
CA ILE A 39 -11.35 8.44 0.98
C ILE A 39 -10.93 8.74 2.42
N ALA A 40 -11.87 9.01 3.32
CA ALA A 40 -11.55 9.16 4.74
C ALA A 40 -10.91 7.89 5.32
N THR A 41 -11.48 6.72 5.02
CA THR A 41 -10.94 5.41 5.42
C THR A 41 -9.56 5.14 4.80
N LEU A 42 -9.34 5.53 3.53
CA LEU A 42 -8.04 5.44 2.87
C LEU A 42 -6.98 6.28 3.58
N LEU A 43 -7.32 7.50 3.98
CA LEU A 43 -6.41 8.39 4.71
C LEU A 43 -6.06 7.82 6.10
N GLU A 44 -7.05 7.29 6.82
CA GLU A 44 -6.82 6.64 8.11
C GLU A 44 -5.94 5.39 7.96
N THR A 45 -6.23 4.53 7.00
CA THR A 45 -5.44 3.32 6.71
C THR A 45 -4.00 3.69 6.30
N SER A 46 -3.82 4.81 5.61
CA SER A 46 -2.50 5.34 5.27
C SER A 46 -1.72 5.75 6.52
N GLN A 47 -2.38 6.44 7.46
CA GLN A 47 -1.78 6.80 8.74
C GLN A 47 -1.42 5.56 9.56
N ASP A 48 -2.28 4.54 9.57
CA ASP A 48 -2.03 3.26 10.23
C ASP A 48 -0.82 2.51 9.65
N ALA A 49 -0.64 2.54 8.33
CA ALA A 49 0.54 1.97 7.68
C ALA A 49 1.82 2.70 8.15
N ILE A 50 1.80 4.04 8.18
CA ILE A 50 2.91 4.87 8.66
C ILE A 50 3.23 4.58 10.12
N ASP A 51 2.22 4.50 10.98
CA ASP A 51 2.41 4.25 12.40
C ASP A 51 2.90 2.83 12.68
N CYS A 52 2.44 1.84 11.90
CA CYS A 52 3.00 0.49 11.92
C CYS A 52 4.49 0.51 11.56
N ALA A 53 4.90 1.25 10.53
CA ALA A 53 6.30 1.36 10.14
C ALA A 53 7.14 2.01 11.25
N ARG A 54 6.70 3.15 11.80
CA ARG A 54 7.37 3.86 12.89
C ARG A 54 7.54 3.01 14.14
N ARG A 55 6.52 2.22 14.51
CA ARG A 55 6.59 1.30 15.64
C ARG A 55 7.64 0.21 15.40
N ILE A 56 7.73 -0.33 14.18
CA ILE A 56 8.75 -1.33 13.83
C ILE A 56 10.15 -0.69 13.87
N GLU A 57 10.32 0.50 13.30
CA GLU A 57 11.60 1.24 13.37
C GLU A 57 12.03 1.51 14.82
N SER A 58 11.11 1.93 15.68
CA SER A 58 11.40 2.16 17.10
C SER A 58 11.83 0.88 17.82
N VAL A 59 11.21 -0.26 17.54
CA VAL A 59 11.60 -1.55 18.11
C VAL A 59 12.97 -2.01 17.61
N LEU A 60 13.30 -1.72 16.35
CA LEU A 60 14.53 -2.16 15.71
C LEU A 60 15.71 -1.20 15.88
N ALA A 61 15.48 0.01 16.38
CA ALA A 61 16.50 1.03 16.55
C ALA A 61 17.73 0.49 17.28
N GLY A 62 18.90 0.60 16.63
CA GLY A 62 20.18 0.15 17.18
C GLY A 62 20.40 -1.36 17.16
N LYS A 63 19.53 -2.14 16.50
CA LYS A 63 19.67 -3.61 16.35
C LYS A 63 20.43 -4.02 15.09
N GLY A 64 21.26 -3.14 14.53
CA GLY A 64 22.19 -3.45 13.44
C GLY A 64 21.50 -4.01 12.20
N GLU A 65 21.81 -5.27 11.86
CA GLU A 65 21.30 -5.95 10.66
C GLU A 65 19.77 -6.00 10.59
N TYR A 66 19.07 -6.09 11.72
CA TYR A 66 17.61 -6.16 11.74
C TYR A 66 16.98 -4.82 11.35
N GLU A 67 17.54 -3.71 11.82
CA GLU A 67 17.09 -2.37 11.42
C GLU A 67 17.32 -2.15 9.93
N GLN A 68 18.49 -2.52 9.43
CA GLN A 68 18.82 -2.41 8.01
C GLN A 68 17.90 -3.28 7.15
N ALA A 69 17.67 -4.54 7.54
CA ALA A 69 16.79 -5.46 6.83
C ALA A 69 15.36 -4.92 6.76
N TRP A 70 14.85 -4.32 7.85
CA TRP A 70 13.54 -3.68 7.84
C TRP A 70 13.47 -2.49 6.88
N ARG A 71 14.45 -1.59 6.90
CA ARG A 71 14.48 -0.42 6.00
C ARG A 71 14.52 -0.84 4.54
N LEU A 72 15.33 -1.85 4.21
CA LEU A 72 15.40 -2.42 2.85
C LEU A 72 14.08 -3.06 2.45
N HIS A 73 13.45 -3.83 3.34
CA HIS A 73 12.15 -4.44 3.08
C HIS A 73 11.06 -3.39 2.84
N ALA A 74 10.93 -2.40 3.73
CA ALA A 74 9.92 -1.36 3.61
C ALA A 74 10.10 -0.55 2.31
N ALA A 75 11.31 -0.09 2.02
CA ALA A 75 11.60 0.67 0.80
C ALA A 75 11.36 -0.19 -0.45
N GLY A 76 11.84 -1.43 -0.48
CA GLY A 76 11.64 -2.34 -1.61
C GLY A 76 10.17 -2.70 -1.84
N TYR A 77 9.38 -2.85 -0.77
CA TYR A 77 7.96 -3.14 -0.87
C TYR A 77 7.17 -1.99 -1.49
N ILE A 78 7.44 -0.75 -1.06
CA ILE A 78 6.83 0.45 -1.65
C ILE A 78 7.29 0.63 -3.10
N GLN A 79 8.60 0.51 -3.36
CA GLN A 79 9.17 0.63 -4.70
C GLN A 79 8.55 -0.37 -5.68
N MET A 80 8.29 -1.61 -5.24
CA MET A 80 7.62 -2.62 -6.05
C MET A 80 6.22 -2.16 -6.49
N HIS A 81 5.42 -1.52 -5.62
CA HIS A 81 4.11 -1.02 -6.02
C HIS A 81 4.21 0.14 -7.02
N ILE A 82 5.15 1.07 -6.81
CA ILE A 82 5.38 2.22 -7.69
C ILE A 82 5.84 1.78 -9.09
N MET A 83 6.68 0.75 -9.19
CA MET A 83 7.24 0.30 -10.47
C MET A 83 6.33 -0.64 -11.26
N ARG A 84 5.37 -1.30 -10.61
CA ARG A 84 4.54 -2.32 -11.24
C ARG A 84 3.34 -1.68 -11.94
N GLY A 85 3.21 -1.99 -13.23
CA GLY A 85 2.11 -1.56 -14.08
C GLY A 85 0.73 -1.86 -13.49
N ARG A 86 0.63 -3.00 -12.79
CA ARG A 86 -0.58 -3.46 -12.11
C ARG A 86 -1.28 -2.42 -11.23
N TYR A 87 -0.55 -1.54 -10.55
CA TYR A 87 -1.15 -0.62 -9.56
C TYR A 87 -1.53 0.74 -10.13
N ARG A 88 -1.08 1.08 -11.36
CA ARG A 88 -1.49 2.29 -12.08
C ARG A 88 -1.18 3.61 -11.35
N LEU A 89 -0.19 3.59 -10.45
CA LEU A 89 0.15 4.76 -9.60
C LEU A 89 0.69 5.95 -10.41
N TRP A 90 1.29 5.72 -11.58
CA TRP A 90 1.75 6.80 -12.46
C TRP A 90 0.59 7.68 -12.96
N GLU A 91 -0.63 7.13 -13.02
CA GLU A 91 -1.83 7.89 -13.43
C GLU A 91 -2.26 8.90 -12.35
N VAL A 92 -1.81 8.70 -11.10
CA VAL A 92 -2.06 9.61 -9.96
C VAL A 92 -0.81 10.37 -9.52
N GLY A 93 0.26 10.33 -10.32
CA GLY A 93 1.48 11.12 -10.12
C GLY A 93 2.63 10.41 -9.40
N ASP A 94 2.51 9.11 -9.12
CA ASP A 94 3.54 8.33 -8.43
C ASP A 94 4.16 7.26 -9.35
N GLY A 95 5.45 7.43 -9.67
CA GLY A 95 6.20 6.51 -10.54
C GLY A 95 6.15 6.89 -12.02
N ASN A 96 6.60 5.96 -12.86
CA ASN A 96 6.63 6.12 -14.31
C ASN A 96 5.64 5.16 -14.97
N ASN A 97 5.14 5.56 -16.15
CA ASN A 97 4.38 4.64 -17.00
C ASN A 97 5.26 3.40 -17.30
N PRO A 98 4.78 2.17 -17.07
CA PRO A 98 5.57 0.96 -17.31
C PRO A 98 5.98 0.84 -18.78
N ASP A 99 7.26 0.54 -19.01
CA ASP A 99 7.83 0.33 -20.35
C ASP A 99 7.31 -0.95 -21.04
N THR A 100 6.60 -1.80 -20.29
CA THR A 100 6.08 -3.09 -20.74
C THR A 100 4.63 -3.26 -20.30
N GLU A 101 3.78 -3.75 -21.21
CA GLU A 101 2.43 -4.18 -20.85
C GLU A 101 2.52 -5.38 -19.90
N GLU A 102 2.20 -5.16 -18.62
CA GLU A 102 1.95 -6.29 -17.72
C GLU A 102 0.68 -7.01 -18.19
N ILE A 103 0.79 -8.29 -18.52
CA ILE A 103 -0.38 -9.13 -18.80
C ILE A 103 -1.13 -9.32 -17.48
N ILE A 104 -2.03 -8.39 -17.17
CA ILE A 104 -2.99 -8.52 -16.08
C ILE A 104 -4.07 -9.46 -16.61
N LYS A 105 -3.97 -10.74 -16.27
CA LYS A 105 -5.11 -11.64 -16.46
C LYS A 105 -6.25 -11.09 -15.59
N GLY A 106 -7.33 -10.64 -16.22
CA GLY A 106 -8.55 -10.27 -15.51
C GLY A 106 -9.00 -11.43 -14.64
N ASN A 107 -9.44 -11.12 -13.42
CA ASN A 107 -10.02 -12.09 -12.49
C ASN A 107 -11.33 -12.66 -13.03
#